data_AF-A0A358DZZ3-F1
#
_entry.id   AF-A0A358DZZ3-F1
#
_cell.length_a   1.000
_cell.length_b   1.000
_cell.length_c   1.000
_cell.angle_alpha   90.00
_cell.angle_beta   90.00
_cell.angle_gamma   90.00
#
_symmetry.space_group_name_H-M   'P 1'
#
loop_
_entity.id
_entity.type
_entity.pdbx_description
1 polymer ?
#
loop_
_entity_poly.entity_id
_entity_poly.type
_entity_poly.pdbx_seq_one_letter_code
_entity_poly.pdbx_strand_id
1 'polypeptide(L)'
;MYRSCCSCQAVQLEIDGSSLNDLDVETLSCSDDKSFILEAHREEVVIDCEPSVLGSMQSTPGVKQYFCNLCSTHLFSENPHGKIQLQVNFYGHDLLSEHHGQFHLP
;
A
#
# COMPACT_ATOMS: atom_id res chain seq x y z
N MET A 1 6.18 7.08 2.73
CA MET A 1 4.84 6.47 2.73
C MET A 1 4.71 5.55 1.53
N TYR A 2 4.05 4.41 1.70
CA TYR A 2 3.84 3.40 0.66
C TYR A 2 2.36 3.37 0.28
N ARG A 3 2.05 3.35 -1.02
CA ARG A 3 0.67 3.37 -1.50
C ARG A 3 0.39 2.32 -2.57
N SER A 4 -0.83 1.79 -2.57
CA SER A 4 -1.37 0.94 -3.62
C SER A 4 -2.82 1.30 -3.90
N CYS A 5 -3.32 0.96 -5.08
CA CYS A 5 -4.73 1.14 -5.41
C CYS A 5 -5.21 0.06 -6.38
N CYS A 6 -6.52 -0.18 -6.41
CA CYS A 6 -7.11 -1.02 -7.44
C CYS A 6 -7.10 -0.33 -8.81
N SER A 7 -7.34 -1.08 -9.89
CA SER A 7 -7.28 -0.55 -11.26
C SER A 7 -8.30 0.57 -11.55
N CYS A 8 -9.44 0.59 -10.85
CA CYS A 8 -10.43 1.65 -10.97
C CYS A 8 -10.25 2.79 -9.94
N GLN A 9 -9.21 2.73 -9.11
CA GLN A 9 -8.88 3.72 -8.07
C GLN A 9 -9.93 3.89 -6.96
N ALA A 10 -10.97 3.05 -6.93
CA ALA A 10 -12.02 3.08 -5.91
C ALA A 10 -11.60 2.50 -4.55
N VAL A 11 -10.45 1.80 -4.50
CA VAL A 11 -9.82 1.35 -3.26
C VAL A 11 -8.38 1.84 -3.24
N GLN A 12 -8.03 2.55 -2.17
CA GLN A 12 -6.68 3.03 -1.91
C GLN A 12 -6.15 2.40 -0.63
N LEU A 13 -4.89 1.99 -0.65
CA LEU A 13 -4.19 1.39 0.48
C LEU A 13 -2.98 2.24 0.81
N GLU A 14 -2.81 2.57 2.08
CA GLU A 14 -1.67 3.35 2.58
C GLU A 14 -1.01 2.65 3.77
N ILE A 15 0.32 2.75 3.81
CA ILE A 15 1.16 2.18 4.87
C ILE A 15 2.20 3.22 5.23
N ASP A 16 2.29 3.53 6.53
CA ASP A 16 3.34 4.40 7.02
C ASP A 16 4.69 3.65 6.98
N GLY A 17 5.72 4.33 6.47
CA GLY A 17 7.05 3.74 6.41
C GLY A 17 7.72 3.60 7.78
N SER A 18 7.18 4.24 8.82
CA SER A 18 7.71 4.17 10.19
C SER A 18 7.53 2.81 10.86
N SER A 19 6.56 1.99 10.41
CA SER A 19 6.34 0.62 10.92
C SER A 19 7.26 -0.41 10.26
N LEU A 20 7.95 -0.05 9.18
CA LEU A 20 8.75 -0.94 8.37
C LEU A 20 10.22 -0.93 8.82
N ASN A 21 10.48 -1.32 10.07
CA ASN A 21 11.83 -1.41 10.62
C ASN A 21 12.71 -2.50 9.97
N ASP A 22 12.10 -3.45 9.24
CA ASP A 22 12.78 -4.62 8.65
C ASP A 22 12.83 -4.61 7.11
N LEU A 23 12.40 -3.53 6.44
CA LEU A 23 12.52 -3.49 4.99
C LEU A 23 13.96 -3.12 4.61
N ASP A 24 14.70 -4.09 4.07
CA ASP A 24 16.07 -3.90 3.57
C ASP A 24 16.07 -2.89 2.40
N VAL A 25 16.26 -1.62 2.76
CA VAL A 25 16.23 -0.44 1.88
C VAL A 25 17.24 -0.56 0.74
N GLU A 26 18.29 -1.39 0.87
CA GLU A 26 19.30 -1.62 -0.17
C GLU A 26 18.71 -2.26 -1.43
N THR A 27 17.61 -3.03 -1.32
CA THR A 27 16.90 -3.62 -2.46
C THR A 27 16.08 -2.59 -3.25
N LEU A 28 15.86 -1.39 -2.69
CA LEU A 28 15.03 -0.32 -3.28
C LEU A 28 15.75 0.52 -4.33
N SER A 29 17.07 0.38 -4.50
CA SER A 29 17.87 1.29 -5.35
C SER A 29 18.04 0.85 -6.81
N CYS A 30 17.53 -0.32 -7.21
CA CYS A 30 17.92 -0.96 -8.48
C CYS A 30 16.77 -1.30 -9.46
N SER A 31 15.51 -0.91 -9.20
CA SER A 31 14.42 -1.14 -10.16
C SER A 31 13.84 0.16 -10.73
N ASP A 32 13.92 0.31 -12.05
CA ASP A 32 13.23 1.37 -12.79
C ASP A 32 11.69 1.29 -12.63
N ASP A 33 11.18 0.12 -12.22
CA ASP A 33 9.82 -0.08 -11.75
C ASP A 33 9.73 0.20 -10.24
N LYS A 34 9.05 1.28 -9.86
CA LYS A 34 8.84 1.69 -8.46
C LYS A 34 7.85 0.81 -7.69
N SER A 35 7.49 -0.36 -8.22
CA SER A 35 6.55 -1.29 -7.60
C SER A 35 7.28 -2.42 -6.90
N PHE A 36 6.95 -2.70 -5.65
CA PHE A 36 7.54 -3.79 -4.88
C PHE A 36 6.51 -4.43 -3.96
N ILE A 37 6.86 -5.62 -3.53
CA ILE A 37 6.07 -6.42 -2.60
C ILE A 37 6.46 -6.02 -1.18
N LEU A 38 5.46 -5.63 -0.40
CA LEU A 38 5.60 -5.30 1.00
C LEU A 38 4.83 -6.30 1.86
N GLU A 39 5.48 -6.83 2.89
CA GLU A 39 4.81 -7.55 3.96
C GLU A 39 4.54 -6.61 5.14
N ALA A 40 3.32 -6.61 5.64
CA ALA A 40 2.90 -5.79 6.77
C ALA A 40 1.84 -6.53 7.61
N HIS A 41 1.60 -6.08 8.84
CA HIS A 41 0.42 -6.49 9.57
C HIS A 41 -0.82 -5.75 9.07
N ARG A 42 -1.97 -6.43 9.05
CA ARG A 42 -3.24 -5.86 8.56
C ARG A 42 -3.62 -4.55 9.27
N GLU A 43 -3.26 -4.41 10.55
CA GLU A 43 -3.53 -3.22 11.37
C GLU A 43 -2.69 -1.99 10.98
N GLU A 44 -1.57 -2.20 10.30
CA GLU A 44 -0.67 -1.13 9.84
C GLU A 44 -1.12 -0.52 8.51
N VAL A 45 -2.17 -1.10 7.89
CA VAL A 45 -2.64 -0.73 6.57
C VAL A 45 -3.98 -0.02 6.66
N VAL A 46 -3.96 1.24 6.24
CA VAL A 46 -5.15 2.06 6.08
C VAL A 46 -5.77 1.74 4.73
N ILE A 47 -7.07 1.45 4.72
CA ILE A 47 -7.83 1.18 3.50
C ILE A 47 -8.89 2.26 3.38
N ASP A 48 -8.79 3.08 2.33
CA ASP A 48 -9.76 4.09 1.98
C ASP A 48 -10.62 3.62 0.80
N CYS A 49 -11.88 3.32 1.09
CA CYS A 49 -12.89 2.93 0.11
C CYS A 49 -14.31 2.98 0.70
N GLU A 50 -15.32 3.06 -0.17
CA GLU A 50 -16.70 2.79 0.24
C GLU A 50 -16.85 1.31 0.70
N PRO A 51 -17.58 1.00 1.79
CA PRO A 51 -17.71 -0.37 2.32
C PRO A 51 -18.20 -1.42 1.31
N SER A 52 -19.02 -1.01 0.33
CA SER A 52 -19.55 -1.91 -0.71
C SER A 52 -18.49 -2.34 -1.74
N VAL A 53 -17.39 -1.59 -1.84
CA VAL A 53 -16.36 -1.75 -2.87
C VAL A 53 -15.32 -2.78 -2.47
N LEU A 54 -15.08 -3.00 -1.17
CA LEU A 54 -14.12 -3.98 -0.69
C LEU A 54 -14.76 -5.37 -0.55
N GLY A 55 -14.42 -6.26 -1.47
CA GLY A 55 -14.78 -7.67 -1.44
C GLY A 55 -13.76 -8.49 -0.65
N SER A 56 -14.22 -9.62 -0.11
CA SER A 56 -13.31 -10.62 0.43
C SER A 56 -13.83 -12.05 0.27
N MET A 57 -12.91 -13.00 0.16
CA MET A 57 -13.24 -14.42 0.05
C MET A 57 -12.20 -15.30 0.74
N GLN A 58 -12.60 -16.47 1.23
CA GLN A 58 -11.65 -17.48 1.68
C GLN A 58 -11.10 -18.22 0.45
N SER A 59 -9.77 -18.37 0.41
CA SER A 59 -9.08 -18.99 -0.73
C SER A 59 -8.59 -20.39 -0.38
N THR A 60 -7.75 -20.47 0.66
CA THR A 60 -7.28 -21.71 1.27
C THR A 60 -7.57 -21.68 2.77
N PRO A 61 -7.48 -22.81 3.50
CA PRO A 61 -7.81 -22.84 4.92
C PRO A 61 -7.04 -21.76 5.70
N GLY A 62 -7.78 -20.80 6.25
CA GLY A 62 -7.23 -19.70 7.06
C GLY A 62 -6.63 -18.53 6.27
N VAL A 63 -6.67 -18.53 4.93
CA VAL A 63 -6.22 -17.40 4.11
C VAL A 63 -7.43 -16.69 3.49
N LYS A 64 -7.51 -15.38 3.73
CA LYS A 64 -8.55 -14.51 3.20
C LYS A 64 -7.98 -13.58 2.13
N GLN A 65 -8.59 -13.57 0.95
CA GLN A 65 -8.22 -12.65 -0.14
C GLN A 65 -9.15 -11.46 -0.14
N TYR A 66 -8.60 -10.29 -0.44
CA TYR A 66 -9.32 -9.03 -0.56
C TYR A 66 -9.19 -8.49 -1.99
N PHE A 67 -10.29 -7.98 -2.52
CA PHE A 67 -10.37 -7.51 -3.90
C PHE A 67 -11.35 -6.35 -4.03
N CYS A 68 -11.25 -5.60 -5.12
CA CYS A 68 -12.24 -4.59 -5.46
C CYS A 68 -13.46 -5.23 -6.14
N ASN A 69 -14.67 -5.02 -5.60
CA ASN A 69 -15.91 -5.53 -6.19
C ASN A 69 -16.25 -4.89 -7.55
N LEU A 70 -15.71 -3.71 -7.86
CA LEU A 70 -16.02 -2.98 -9.09
C LEU A 70 -15.17 -3.44 -10.27
N CYS A 71 -13.86 -3.63 -10.05
CA CYS A 71 -12.91 -3.98 -11.12
C CYS A 71 -12.22 -5.34 -10.93
N SER A 72 -12.59 -6.08 -9.89
CA SER A 72 -12.05 -7.41 -9.55
C SER A 72 -10.54 -7.47 -9.31
N THR A 73 -9.86 -6.32 -9.18
CA THR A 73 -8.43 -6.27 -8.85
C THR A 73 -8.21 -6.90 -7.48
N HIS A 74 -7.34 -7.91 -7.42
CA HIS A 74 -6.83 -8.44 -6.16
C HIS A 74 -5.95 -7.38 -5.48
N LEU A 75 -6.18 -7.16 -4.19
CA LEU A 75 -5.48 -6.13 -3.42
C LEU A 75 -4.40 -6.74 -2.53
N PHE A 76 -4.79 -7.71 -1.71
CA PHE A 76 -3.88 -8.45 -0.83
C PHE A 76 -4.53 -9.75 -0.33
N SER A 77 -3.71 -10.59 0.30
CA SER A 77 -4.14 -11.77 1.03
C SER A 77 -3.71 -11.66 2.48
N GLU A 78 -4.57 -12.09 3.40
CA GLU A 78 -4.35 -12.11 4.83
C GLU A 78 -4.24 -13.55 5.31
N ASN A 79 -3.14 -13.85 6.00
CA ASN A 79 -2.90 -15.15 6.59
C ASN A 79 -3.54 -15.26 8.00
N PRO A 80 -3.56 -16.46 8.62
CA PRO A 80 -4.15 -16.64 9.96
C PRO A 80 -3.48 -15.82 11.07
N HIS A 81 -2.26 -15.31 10.83
CA HIS A 81 -1.49 -14.50 11.76
C HIS A 81 -1.69 -12.99 11.52
N GLY A 82 -2.60 -12.60 10.63
CA GLY A 82 -2.90 -11.20 10.32
C GLY A 82 -1.83 -10.50 9.49
N LYS A 83 -0.88 -11.24 8.90
CA LYS A 83 0.09 -10.68 7.95
C LYS A 83 -0.50 -10.63 6.56
N ILE A 84 -0.20 -9.55 5.85
CA ILE A 84 -0.63 -9.33 4.48
C ILE A 84 0.56 -9.01 3.59
N GLN A 85 0.38 -9.32 2.31
CA GLN A 85 1.34 -9.04 1.25
C GLN A 85 0.69 -8.10 0.23
N LEU A 86 1.32 -6.96 -0.03
CA LEU A 86 0.81 -5.89 -0.87
C LEU A 86 1.81 -5.52 -1.96
N GLN A 87 1.33 -5.32 -3.19
CA GLN A 87 2.13 -4.65 -4.21
C GLN A 87 1.92 -3.14 -4.07
N VAL A 88 2.94 -2.42 -3.64
CA VAL A 88 2.90 -0.98 -3.38
C VAL A 88 3.89 -0.26 -4.28
N ASN A 89 3.63 1.03 -4.51
CA ASN A 89 4.59 1.93 -5.10
C ASN A 89 5.17 2.84 -4.00
N PHE A 90 6.49 3.09 -4.07
CA PHE A 90 7.13 4.08 -3.19
C PHE A 90 6.89 5.48 -3.75
N TYR A 91 6.31 6.35 -2.94
CA TYR A 91 6.08 7.76 -3.30
C TYR A 91 7.01 8.73 -2.56
N GLY A 92 8.04 8.22 -1.87
CA GLY A 92 8.94 9.05 -1.07
C GLY A 92 8.51 9.16 0.40
N HIS A 93 9.40 9.69 1.23
CA HIS A 93 9.00 10.37 2.45
C HIS A 93 8.40 11.71 2.02
N ASP A 94 7.22 12.08 2.49
CA ASP A 94 6.68 13.42 2.28
C ASP A 94 7.64 14.44 2.91
N LEU A 95 8.61 14.92 2.13
CA LEU A 95 9.44 16.08 2.45
C LEU A 95 8.71 17.39 2.13
N LEU A 96 7.37 17.36 2.00
CA LEU A 96 6.53 18.56 1.85
C LEU A 96 6.15 19.21 3.19
N SER A 97 6.96 19.02 4.24
CA SER A 97 6.97 19.92 5.40
C SER A 97 8.13 20.92 5.37
N GLU A 98 8.93 20.97 4.31
CA GLU A 98 9.78 22.13 4.07
C GLU A 98 8.99 23.14 3.22
N HIS A 99 8.58 24.22 3.86
CA HIS A 99 8.09 25.42 3.19
C HIS A 99 9.10 25.80 2.11
N HIS A 100 8.79 25.47 0.84
CA HIS A 100 9.48 26.06 -0.29
C HIS A 100 9.20 27.56 -0.23
N GLY A 101 10.14 28.29 0.36
CA GLY A 101 10.18 29.75 0.37
C GLY A 101 9.89 30.24 -1.03
N GLN A 102 8.84 31.03 -1.16
CA GLN A 102 8.46 31.71 -2.38
C GLN A 102 9.70 32.38 -2.98
N PHE A 103 10.07 32.00 -4.20
CA PHE A 103 10.97 32.83 -5.00
C PHE A 103 10.22 34.11 -5.37
N HIS A 104 10.40 35.15 -4.56
CA HIS A 104 10.26 36.52 -5.04
C HIS A 104 11.61 36.89 -5.67
N LEU A 105 11.68 36.83 -7.00
CA LEU A 105 12.74 37.53 -7.73
C LEU A 105 12.23 38.94 -8.08
N PRO A 106 13.07 39.99 -7.87
CA PRO A 106 12.76 41.38 -8.18
C PRO A 106 12.69 41.69 -9.68
#